data_AF-A0A496ZSU7-F1
#
_entry.id   AF-A0A496ZSU7-F1
#
_cell.length_a   1.000
_cell.length_b   1.000
_cell.length_c   1.000
_cell.angle_alpha   90.00
_cell.angle_beta   90.00
_cell.angle_gamma   90.00
#
_symmetry.space_group_name_H-M   'P 1'
#
loop_
_entity.id
_entity.type
_entity.pdbx_description
1 polymer ?
#
loop_
_entity_poly.entity_id
_entity_poly.type
_entity_poly.pdbx_seq_one_letter_code
_entity_poly.pdbx_strand_id
1 'polypeptide(L)'
;MNKRLKQCPVCNSNLEIVEYHCPNCDTSIKGRFGVGDFAAMTAAQQEFVKVFICCQGNIKEVEKMLKISYPTVKKNLAEVVAILCPQSKKEIPIHDSEDILSDIAEGNLSVEEAIARLKKKR
;
A
#
# COMPACT_ATOMS: atom_id res chain seq x y z
N MET A 1 8.67 -15.55 18.86
CA MET A 1 8.26 -16.01 17.51
C MET A 1 9.16 -15.33 16.50
N ASN A 2 9.89 -16.07 15.67
CA ASN A 2 10.89 -15.50 14.74
C ASN A 2 10.20 -14.82 13.55
N LYS A 3 10.81 -13.73 13.04
CA LYS A 3 10.33 -13.00 11.86
C LYS A 3 10.43 -13.93 10.65
N ARG A 4 9.34 -14.09 9.89
CA ARG A 4 9.32 -14.94 8.69
C ARG A 4 10.33 -14.42 7.66
N LEU A 5 11.16 -15.31 7.11
CA LEU A 5 12.01 -15.00 5.97
C LEU A 5 11.15 -14.94 4.70
N LYS A 6 11.23 -13.82 3.98
CA LYS A 6 10.55 -13.66 2.68
C LYS A 6 11.43 -14.08 1.50
N GLN A 7 12.75 -13.98 1.67
CA GLN A 7 13.75 -14.23 0.63
C GLN A 7 14.81 -15.22 1.11
N CYS A 8 15.35 -16.00 0.18
CA CYS A 8 16.44 -16.92 0.41
C CYS A 8 17.74 -16.13 0.69
N PRO A 9 18.43 -16.34 1.84
CA PRO A 9 19.65 -15.61 2.16
C PRO A 9 20.84 -15.96 1.26
N VAL A 10 20.73 -17.02 0.44
CA VAL A 10 21.80 -17.48 -0.47
C VAL A 10 21.66 -16.88 -1.87
N CYS A 11 20.45 -16.85 -2.44
CA CYS A 11 20.21 -16.44 -3.82
C CYS A 11 19.21 -15.29 -3.98
N ASN A 12 18.69 -14.76 -2.88
CA ASN A 12 17.70 -13.67 -2.84
C ASN A 12 16.35 -13.96 -3.54
N SER A 13 16.10 -15.21 -3.94
CA SER A 13 14.83 -15.65 -4.53
C SER A 13 13.71 -15.73 -3.47
N ASN A 14 12.46 -15.66 -3.90
CA ASN A 14 11.31 -15.79 -3.00
C ASN A 14 11.24 -17.19 -2.39
N LEU A 15 10.93 -17.27 -1.09
CA LEU A 15 10.71 -18.53 -0.40
C LEU A 15 9.24 -18.97 -0.52
N GLU A 16 9.01 -20.27 -0.65
CA GLU A 16 7.69 -20.89 -0.60
C GLU A 16 7.49 -21.63 0.73
N ILE A 17 6.25 -21.66 1.23
CA ILE A 17 5.90 -22.47 2.40
C ILE A 17 5.68 -23.90 1.90
N VAL A 18 6.39 -24.88 2.49
CA VAL A 18 6.29 -26.28 2.06
C VAL A 18 5.56 -27.21 3.05
N GLU A 19 5.36 -26.74 4.27
CA GLU A 19 4.78 -27.53 5.35
C GLU A 19 4.05 -26.64 6.36
N TYR A 20 2.83 -27.03 6.72
CA TYR A 20 2.12 -26.54 7.90
C TYR A 20 2.15 -27.60 8.98
N HIS A 21 2.41 -27.19 10.22
CA HIS A 21 2.40 -28.07 11.38
C HIS A 21 1.34 -27.60 12.38
N CYS A 22 0.45 -28.51 12.79
CA CYS A 22 -0.57 -28.26 13.80
C CYS A 22 -0.08 -28.72 15.19
N PRO A 23 0.24 -27.81 16.13
CA PRO A 23 0.73 -28.19 17.45
C PRO A 23 -0.34 -28.83 18.36
N ASN A 24 -1.62 -28.83 17.95
CA ASN A 24 -2.72 -29.41 18.73
C ASN A 24 -2.92 -30.92 18.46
N CYS A 25 -2.59 -31.39 17.27
CA CYS A 25 -2.80 -32.79 16.87
C CYS A 25 -1.61 -33.39 16.10
N ASP A 26 -0.45 -32.73 16.16
CA ASP A 26 0.83 -33.09 15.53
C ASP A 26 0.78 -33.37 14.02
N THR A 27 -0.31 -33.00 13.37
CA THR A 27 -0.49 -33.24 11.94
C THR A 27 0.35 -32.26 11.14
N SER A 28 1.11 -32.80 10.18
CA SER A 28 1.93 -32.02 9.26
C SER A 28 1.37 -32.16 7.84
N ILE A 29 1.06 -31.03 7.21
CA ILE A 29 0.48 -30.94 5.87
C ILE A 29 1.57 -30.43 4.94
N LYS A 30 2.04 -31.31 4.04
CA LYS A 30 3.08 -30.98 3.04
C LYS A 30 2.44 -30.61 1.71
N GLY A 31 2.99 -29.60 1.05
CA GLY A 31 2.51 -29.09 -0.23
C GLY A 31 3.34 -27.89 -0.66
N ARG A 32 3.00 -27.25 -1.79
CA ARG A 32 3.54 -25.93 -2.13
C ARG A 32 2.46 -24.91 -1.84
N PHE A 33 2.70 -24.07 -0.85
CA PHE A 33 1.73 -23.08 -0.42
C PHE A 33 2.21 -21.68 -0.81
N GLY A 34 1.33 -20.97 -1.50
CA GLY A 34 1.53 -19.56 -1.79
C GLY A 34 1.61 -18.76 -0.50
N VAL A 35 2.43 -17.72 -0.53
CA VAL A 35 2.49 -16.71 0.52
C VAL A 35 1.39 -15.70 0.17
N GLY A 36 0.33 -15.61 0.98
CA GLY A 36 -0.86 -14.78 0.66
C GLY A 36 -0.53 -13.31 0.37
N ASP A 37 -1.47 -12.55 -0.17
CA ASP A 37 -1.25 -11.23 -0.82
C ASP A 37 -0.42 -10.22 0.01
N PHE A 38 -0.55 -10.25 1.34
CA PHE A 38 0.26 -9.41 2.25
C PHE A 38 1.76 -9.73 2.26
N ALA A 39 2.16 -10.91 1.82
CA ALA A 39 3.55 -11.31 1.73
C ALA A 39 4.28 -10.58 0.60
N ALA A 40 3.57 -10.28 -0.49
CA ALA A 40 4.08 -9.51 -1.64
C ALA A 40 4.35 -8.04 -1.29
N MET A 41 3.76 -7.53 -0.20
CA MET A 41 3.96 -6.14 0.25
C MET A 41 5.35 -5.92 0.85
N THR A 42 5.91 -4.74 0.60
CA THR A 42 7.10 -4.23 1.30
C THR A 42 6.79 -3.95 2.78
N ALA A 43 7.82 -3.82 3.62
CA ALA A 43 7.62 -3.45 5.02
C ALA A 43 6.92 -2.10 5.18
N ALA A 44 7.22 -1.13 4.31
CA ALA A 44 6.56 0.18 4.30
C ALA A 44 5.07 0.08 3.95
N GLN A 45 4.72 -0.74 2.95
CA GLN A 45 3.32 -0.98 2.58
C GLN A 45 2.55 -1.69 3.70
N GLN A 46 3.17 -2.66 4.38
CA GLN A 46 2.56 -3.32 5.54
C GLN A 46 2.30 -2.34 6.70
N GLU A 47 3.25 -1.44 6.99
CA GLU A 47 3.06 -0.42 8.03
C GLU A 47 1.99 0.59 7.62
N PHE A 48 1.96 1.00 6.34
CA PHE A 48 0.90 1.87 5.83
C PHE A 48 -0.49 1.24 6.02
N VAL A 49 -0.67 -0.03 5.66
CA VAL A 49 -1.95 -0.74 5.86
C VAL A 49 -2.34 -0.76 7.33
N LYS A 50 -1.39 -1.07 8.22
CA LYS A 50 -1.63 -1.09 9.65
C LYS A 50 -2.09 0.27 10.17
N VAL A 51 -1.38 1.34 9.82
CA VAL A 51 -1.75 2.71 10.22
C VAL A 51 -3.11 3.11 9.63
N PHE A 52 -3.34 2.81 8.35
CA PHE A 52 -4.60 3.09 7.68
C PHE A 52 -5.79 2.45 8.41
N ILE A 53 -5.66 1.18 8.83
CA ILE A 53 -6.68 0.48 9.62
C ILE A 53 -6.83 1.09 11.03
N CYS A 54 -5.73 1.41 11.71
CA CYS A 54 -5.77 2.08 13.01
C CYS A 54 -6.47 3.45 12.96
N CYS A 55 -6.31 4.16 11.85
CA CYS A 55 -7.00 5.42 11.55
C CYS A 55 -8.41 5.21 10.97
N GLN A 56 -8.91 3.97 10.88
CA GLN A 56 -10.23 3.62 10.32
C GLN A 56 -10.45 4.16 8.89
N GLY A 57 -9.37 4.25 8.11
CA GLY A 57 -9.38 4.81 6.75
C GLY A 57 -9.51 6.33 6.68
N ASN A 58 -9.43 7.06 7.79
CA ASN A 58 -9.43 8.51 7.78
C ASN A 58 -8.08 9.05 7.26
N ILE A 59 -8.10 9.55 6.02
CA ILE A 59 -6.90 10.04 5.34
C ILE A 59 -6.19 11.14 6.12
N LYS A 60 -6.92 12.09 6.73
CA LYS A 60 -6.32 13.21 7.49
C LYS A 60 -5.56 12.73 8.72
N GLU A 61 -6.11 11.71 9.40
CA GLU A 61 -5.42 11.11 10.55
C GLU A 61 -4.20 10.29 10.11
N VAL A 62 -4.26 9.65 8.94
CA VAL A 62 -3.10 8.95 8.35
C VAL A 62 -2.00 9.93 7.97
N GLU A 63 -2.33 11.06 7.32
CA GLU A 63 -1.38 12.13 7.01
C GLU A 63 -0.66 12.61 8.27
N LYS A 64 -1.42 12.88 9.34
CA LYS A 64 -0.89 13.34 10.63
C LYS A 64 -0.01 12.29 11.31
N MET A 65 -0.42 11.02 11.28
CA MET A 65 0.30 9.93 11.93
C MET A 65 1.60 9.58 11.20
N LEU A 66 1.57 9.55 9.87
CA LEU A 66 2.74 9.23 9.03
C LEU A 66 3.57 10.46 8.66
N LYS A 67 3.09 11.69 8.95
CA LYS A 67 3.71 12.97 8.58
C LYS A 67 4.02 13.05 7.07
N ILE A 68 3.05 12.65 6.26
CA ILE A 68 3.12 12.70 4.80
C ILE A 68 1.95 13.50 4.26
N SER A 69 2.10 14.03 3.04
CA SER A 69 1.06 14.80 2.38
C SER A 69 -0.09 13.91 1.89
N TYR A 70 -1.27 14.51 1.74
CA TYR A 70 -2.48 13.88 1.19
C TYR A 70 -2.21 13.11 -0.11
N PRO A 71 -1.49 13.66 -1.11
CA PRO A 71 -1.16 12.94 -2.34
C PRO A 71 -0.33 11.67 -2.07
N THR A 72 0.58 11.73 -1.09
CA THR A 72 1.39 10.57 -0.69
C THR A 72 0.53 9.48 -0.07
N VAL A 73 -0.45 9.83 0.76
CA VAL A 73 -1.39 8.84 1.33
C VAL A 73 -2.21 8.18 0.23
N LYS A 74 -2.76 8.96 -0.71
CA LYS A 74 -3.50 8.42 -1.86
C LYS A 74 -2.65 7.50 -2.72
N LYS A 75 -1.40 7.89 -3.02
CA LYS A 75 -0.45 7.07 -3.78
C LYS A 75 -0.20 5.73 -3.09
N ASN A 76 0.12 5.76 -1.79
CA ASN A 76 0.36 4.55 -1.01
C ASN A 76 -0.89 3.65 -0.96
N LEU A 77 -2.07 4.24 -0.84
CA LEU A 77 -3.34 3.51 -0.88
C LEU A 77 -3.54 2.84 -2.25
N ALA A 78 -3.26 3.53 -3.35
CA ALA A 78 -3.36 2.97 -4.70
C ALA A 78 -2.40 1.79 -4.90
N GLU A 79 -1.16 1.90 -4.43
CA GLU A 79 -0.19 0.80 -4.49
C GLU A 79 -0.66 -0.43 -3.71
N VAL A 80 -1.20 -0.23 -2.51
CA VAL A 80 -1.77 -1.31 -1.69
C VAL A 80 -3.00 -1.95 -2.34
N VAL A 81 -3.89 -1.15 -2.92
CA VAL A 81 -5.07 -1.63 -3.64
C VAL A 81 -4.67 -2.45 -4.87
N ALA A 82 -3.63 -2.05 -5.60
CA ALA A 82 -3.12 -2.82 -6.73
C ALA A 82 -2.62 -4.22 -6.32
N ILE A 83 -2.08 -4.36 -5.11
CA ILE A 83 -1.60 -5.64 -4.57
C ILE A 83 -2.76 -6.50 -4.05
N LEU A 84 -3.67 -5.92 -3.25
CA LEU A 84 -4.75 -6.66 -2.57
C LEU A 84 -6.00 -6.87 -3.43
N CYS A 85 -6.24 -6.00 -4.40
CA CYS A 85 -7.45 -5.97 -5.22
C CYS A 85 -7.11 -5.82 -6.71
N PRO A 86 -6.30 -6.72 -7.31
CA PRO A 86 -5.85 -6.59 -8.70
C PRO A 86 -7.01 -6.59 -9.73
N GLN A 87 -8.17 -7.13 -9.38
CA GLN A 87 -9.37 -7.15 -10.23
C GLN A 87 -10.19 -5.85 -10.15
N SER A 88 -9.94 -4.97 -9.17
CA SER A 88 -10.66 -3.71 -9.07
C SER A 88 -10.10 -2.72 -10.09
N LYS A 89 -10.68 -2.69 -11.29
CA LYS A 89 -10.44 -1.67 -12.32
C LYS A 89 -11.01 -0.29 -11.95
N LYS A 90 -10.78 0.17 -10.72
CA LYS A 90 -10.96 1.58 -10.37
C LYS A 90 -9.59 2.20 -10.42
N GLU A 91 -9.27 2.85 -11.54
CA GLU A 91 -8.25 3.88 -11.55
C GLU A 91 -8.64 4.86 -10.44
N ILE A 92 -7.93 4.84 -9.31
CA ILE A 92 -8.10 5.88 -8.30
C ILE A 92 -7.63 7.15 -9.00
N PRO A 93 -8.48 8.16 -9.23
CA PRO A 93 -8.05 9.39 -9.88
C PRO A 93 -6.96 10.00 -8.99
N ILE A 94 -5.72 9.95 -9.46
CA ILE A 94 -4.54 10.44 -8.72
C ILE A 94 -4.57 11.98 -8.62
N HIS A 95 -5.46 12.63 -9.36
CA HIS A 95 -5.61 14.09 -9.38
C HIS A 95 -7.08 14.51 -9.26
N ASP A 96 -7.54 14.64 -8.03
CA ASP A 96 -8.70 15.46 -7.69
C ASP A 96 -8.30 16.92 -7.52
N SER A 97 -9.30 17.80 -7.55
CA SER A 97 -9.15 19.25 -7.33
C SER A 97 -8.39 19.55 -6.02
N GLU A 98 -8.53 18.70 -4.99
CA GLU A 98 -7.76 18.78 -3.74
C GLU A 98 -6.26 18.55 -3.93
N ASP A 99 -5.84 17.69 -4.86
CA ASP A 99 -4.42 17.43 -5.13
C ASP A 99 -3.75 18.65 -5.77
N ILE A 100 -4.49 19.37 -6.64
CA ILE A 100 -4.07 20.65 -7.23
C ILE A 100 -3.90 21.72 -6.14
N LEU A 101 -4.82 21.80 -5.19
CA LEU A 101 -4.74 22.76 -4.09
C LEU A 101 -3.57 22.45 -3.15
N SER A 102 -3.27 21.17 -2.93
CA SER A 102 -2.13 20.72 -2.12
C SER A 102 -0.79 21.04 -2.80
N ASP A 103 -0.68 20.81 -4.12
CA ASP A 103 0.51 21.14 -4.91
C ASP A 103 0.79 22.67 -4.93
N ILE A 104 -0.26 23.51 -4.92
CA ILE A 104 -0.12 24.97 -4.79
C ILE A 104 0.40 25.32 -3.39
N ALA A 105 -0.14 24.71 -2.33
CA ALA A 105 0.25 24.99 -0.95
C ALA A 105 1.70 24.60 -0.64
N GLU A 106 2.19 23.53 -1.28
CA GLU A 106 3.59 23.08 -1.18
C GLU A 106 4.54 23.83 -2.12
N GLY A 107 4.03 24.71 -2.99
CA GLY A 107 4.83 25.48 -3.97
C GLY A 107 5.30 24.68 -5.18
N ASN A 108 4.78 23.46 -5.36
CA ASN A 108 5.13 22.54 -6.44
C ASN A 108 4.35 22.82 -7.74
N LEU A 109 3.33 23.68 -7.70
CA LEU A 109 2.48 24.02 -8.82
C LEU A 109 2.10 25.51 -8.78
N SER A 110 2.30 26.22 -9.89
CA SER A 110 1.87 27.61 -9.97
C SER A 110 0.34 27.72 -10.04
N VAL A 111 -0.21 28.84 -9.58
CA VAL A 111 -1.64 29.12 -9.66
C VAL A 111 -2.11 29.14 -11.13
N GLU A 112 -1.26 29.58 -12.06
CA GLU A 112 -1.61 29.56 -13.49
C GLU A 112 -1.67 28.12 -14.05
N GLU A 113 -0.73 27.25 -13.66
CA GLU A 113 -0.70 25.84 -14.08
C GLU A 113 -1.88 25.04 -13.51
N ALA A 114 -2.27 25.33 -12.27
CA ALA A 114 -3.46 24.76 -11.64
C ALA A 114 -4.75 25.10 -12.40
N ILE A 115 -4.93 26.36 -12.81
CA ILE A 115 -6.08 26.81 -13.59
C ILE A 115 -6.12 26.10 -14.96
N ALA A 116 -4.97 25.91 -15.61
CA ALA A 116 -4.88 25.18 -16.88
C ALA A 116 -5.29 23.70 -16.74
N ARG A 117 -4.84 23.02 -15.67
CA ARG A 117 -5.21 21.62 -15.39
C ARG A 117 -6.71 21.47 -15.09
N LEU A 118 -7.31 22.41 -14.36
CA LEU A 118 -8.75 22.41 -14.06
C LEU A 118 -9.61 22.68 -15.30
N LYS A 119 -9.17 23.56 -16.21
CA LYS A 119 -9.90 23.84 -17.46
C LYS A 119 -9.88 22.68 -18.45
N LYS A 120 -8.83 21.85 -18.45
CA LYS A 120 -8.68 20.69 -19.34
C LYS A 120 -9.59 19.50 -18.98
N LYS A 121 -10.24 19.55 -17.80
CA LYS A 121 -11.12 18.50 -17.25
C LYS A 121 -12.62 18.77 -17.54
N ARG A 122 -12.97 19.81 -18.31
CA ARG A 122 -14.33 20.09 -18.80
C ARG A 122 -14.55 19.57 -20.22
#